data_AF-A0A9P7G4B3-F1
#
_entry.id   AF-A0A9P7G4B3-F1
#
_cell.length_a   1.000
_cell.length_b   1.000
_cell.length_c   1.000
_cell.angle_alpha   90.00
_cell.angle_beta   90.00
_cell.angle_gamma   90.00
#
_symmetry.space_group_name_H-M   'P 1'
#
loop_
_entity.id
_entity.type
_entity.pdbx_description
1 polymer ?
#
loop_
_entity_poly.entity_id
_entity_poly.type
_entity_poly.pdbx_seq_one_letter_code
_entity_poly.pdbx_strand_id
1 'polypeptide(L)'
;DICNAVQLSHTQLLLEEDCCIYMASFLEDRSPKQWYTYVKKYKTYLLQDFDAFCEAFEAHFGNPNIAGDANNKLLTLVQTGSTAAHASRYTELLIHVNWSEQTKIDNFYHSLKTSVKDTIMLTHLQDHPKVFKKHVDFIIKIDNHVHCCKQEHKLEAKANAMKSATP
;
A
#
# COMPACT_ATOMS: atom_id res chain seq x y z
N ASP A 1 25.38 -17.26 0.12
CA ASP A 1 25.95 -18.62 0.27
C ASP A 1 26.94 -18.84 -0.86
N ILE A 2 28.22 -19.11 -0.57
CA ILE A 2 29.29 -19.14 -1.58
C ILE A 2 29.07 -20.30 -2.57
N CYS A 3 28.54 -21.43 -2.10
CA CYS A 3 28.29 -22.59 -2.94
C CYS A 3 27.24 -22.31 -4.03
N ASN A 4 26.17 -21.59 -3.69
CA ASN A 4 25.13 -21.21 -4.67
C ASN A 4 25.67 -20.22 -5.71
N ALA A 5 26.48 -19.24 -5.27
CA ALA A 5 27.08 -18.25 -6.16
C ALA A 5 28.07 -18.88 -7.15
N VAL A 6 28.84 -19.88 -6.70
CA VAL A 6 29.75 -20.66 -7.56
C VAL A 6 28.96 -21.50 -8.56
N GLN A 7 27.83 -22.09 -8.16
CA GLN A 7 27.02 -22.89 -9.07
C GLN A 7 26.37 -22.04 -10.18
N LEU A 8 25.86 -20.85 -9.83
CA LEU A 8 25.24 -19.91 -10.76
C LEU A 8 26.22 -19.25 -11.73
N SER A 9 27.51 -19.14 -11.40
CA SER A 9 28.50 -18.58 -12.32
C SER A 9 28.88 -19.51 -13.47
N HIS A 10 28.46 -20.79 -13.40
CA HIS A 10 28.76 -21.81 -14.40
C HIS A 10 27.59 -22.11 -15.36
N THR A 11 26.39 -21.57 -15.12
CA THR A 11 25.19 -21.83 -15.94
C THR A 11 24.53 -20.54 -16.42
N GLN A 12 24.28 -20.41 -17.72
CA GLN A 12 23.15 -19.58 -18.17
C GLN A 12 21.89 -20.19 -17.55
N LEU A 13 21.05 -19.38 -16.88
CA LEU A 13 19.80 -19.77 -16.19
C LEU A 13 18.83 -20.52 -17.14
N LEU A 14 19.16 -21.77 -17.49
CA LEU A 14 18.48 -22.59 -18.48
C LEU A 14 17.66 -23.70 -17.82
N LEU A 15 17.95 -24.04 -16.56
CA LEU A 15 17.20 -25.01 -15.78
C LEU A 15 16.43 -24.32 -14.65
N GLU A 16 15.22 -24.81 -14.38
CA GLU A 16 14.35 -24.32 -13.29
C GLU A 16 15.00 -24.46 -11.90
N GLU A 17 15.93 -25.42 -11.75
CA GLU A 17 16.75 -25.58 -10.55
C GLU A 17 17.67 -24.40 -10.30
N ASP A 18 18.26 -23.80 -11.35
CA ASP A 18 19.13 -22.64 -11.21
C ASP A 18 18.31 -21.41 -10.76
N CYS A 19 17.05 -21.27 -11.21
CA CYS A 19 16.14 -20.24 -10.73
C CYS A 19 15.83 -20.40 -9.24
N CYS A 20 15.60 -21.63 -8.77
CA CYS A 20 15.38 -21.93 -7.35
C CYS A 20 16.64 -21.60 -6.51
N ILE A 21 17.84 -21.96 -6.99
CA ILE A 21 19.12 -21.68 -6.33
C ILE A 21 19.38 -20.16 -6.28
N TYR A 22 19.07 -19.45 -7.37
CA TYR A 22 19.17 -18.00 -7.44
C TYR A 22 18.26 -17.34 -6.43
N MET A 23 16.97 -17.71 -6.37
CA MET A 23 16.03 -17.20 -5.35
C MET A 23 16.52 -17.50 -3.93
N ALA A 24 17.02 -18.71 -3.68
CA ALA A 24 17.57 -19.08 -2.39
C ALA A 24 18.77 -18.24 -1.95
N SER A 25 19.50 -17.63 -2.88
CA SER A 25 20.63 -16.75 -2.57
C SER A 25 20.21 -15.42 -1.93
N PHE A 26 18.97 -14.97 -2.17
CA PHE A 26 18.39 -13.76 -1.58
C PHE A 26 17.70 -14.01 -0.24
N LEU A 27 17.55 -15.26 0.17
CA LEU A 27 16.94 -15.60 1.45
C LEU A 27 17.90 -15.27 2.60
N GLU A 28 17.44 -14.45 3.55
CA GLU A 28 18.20 -14.16 4.77
C GLU A 28 18.50 -15.45 5.56
N ASP A 29 19.61 -15.44 6.32
CA ASP A 29 20.10 -16.54 7.17
C ASP A 29 19.20 -16.80 8.41
N ARG A 30 17.90 -17.01 8.19
CA ARG A 30 16.88 -17.29 9.21
C ARG A 30 15.92 -18.38 8.71
N SER A 31 14.64 -18.29 9.11
CA SER A 31 13.59 -19.24 8.76
C SER A 31 13.49 -19.55 7.25
N PRO A 32 13.63 -18.58 6.32
CA PRO A 32 13.55 -18.88 4.88
C PRO A 32 14.66 -19.81 4.38
N LYS A 33 15.91 -19.63 4.84
CA LYS A 33 17.04 -20.48 4.44
C LYS A 33 16.97 -21.88 5.05
N GLN A 34 16.43 -22.00 6.27
CA GLN A 34 16.14 -23.31 6.89
C GLN A 34 15.06 -24.07 6.11
N TRP A 35 13.99 -23.38 5.69
CA TRP A 35 12.96 -23.96 4.83
C TRP A 35 13.53 -24.42 3.49
N TYR A 36 14.37 -23.61 2.84
CA TYR A 36 15.04 -24.03 1.60
C TYR A 36 15.90 -25.28 1.80
N THR A 37 16.63 -25.37 2.92
CA THR A 37 17.43 -26.56 3.27
C THR A 37 16.55 -27.80 3.44
N TYR A 38 15.37 -27.64 4.05
CA TYR A 38 14.37 -28.70 4.16
C TYR A 38 13.83 -29.13 2.79
N VAL A 39 13.48 -28.18 1.93
CA VAL A 39 13.02 -28.45 0.55
C VAL A 39 14.09 -29.21 -0.24
N LYS A 40 15.34 -28.76 -0.18
CA LYS A 40 16.47 -29.42 -0.84
C LYS A 40 16.69 -30.86 -0.36
N LYS A 41 16.36 -31.16 0.90
CA LYS A 41 16.58 -32.49 1.49
C LYS A 41 15.40 -33.46 1.31
N TYR A 42 14.17 -32.95 1.35
CA TYR A 42 12.97 -33.80 1.45
C TYR A 42 11.94 -33.56 0.34
N LYS A 43 12.03 -32.45 -0.42
CA LYS A 43 11.10 -32.08 -1.48
C LYS A 43 11.86 -31.63 -2.74
N THR A 44 12.79 -32.46 -3.20
CA THR A 44 13.64 -32.17 -4.37
C THR A 44 12.87 -31.96 -5.66
N TYR A 45 11.66 -32.52 -5.80
CA TYR A 45 10.79 -32.30 -6.95
C TYR A 45 10.39 -30.81 -7.10
N LEU A 46 10.32 -30.05 -6.01
CA LEU A 46 10.05 -28.61 -6.06
C LEU A 46 11.24 -27.82 -6.64
N LEU A 47 12.45 -28.36 -6.65
CA LEU A 47 13.60 -27.68 -7.25
C LEU A 47 13.64 -27.84 -8.78
N GLN A 48 12.77 -28.68 -9.35
CA GLN A 48 12.67 -28.91 -10.79
C GLN A 48 11.50 -28.16 -11.43
N ASP A 49 10.67 -27.51 -10.60
CA ASP A 49 9.49 -26.74 -10.99
C ASP A 49 9.50 -25.42 -10.21
N PHE A 50 9.92 -24.34 -10.87
CA PHE A 50 10.08 -23.05 -10.22
C PHE A 50 8.74 -22.45 -9.77
N ASP A 51 7.67 -22.69 -10.53
CA ASP A 51 6.34 -22.20 -10.18
C ASP A 51 5.83 -22.92 -8.91
N ALA A 52 5.96 -24.25 -8.86
CA ALA A 52 5.61 -25.03 -7.66
C ALA A 52 6.49 -24.67 -6.44
N PHE A 53 7.76 -24.31 -6.66
CA PHE A 53 8.63 -23.79 -5.62
C PHE A 53 8.12 -22.46 -5.06
N CYS A 54 7.75 -21.52 -5.94
CA CYS A 54 7.19 -20.24 -5.56
C CYS A 54 5.86 -20.39 -4.81
N GLU A 55 4.96 -21.24 -5.28
CA GLU A 55 3.70 -21.55 -4.59
C GLU A 55 3.95 -22.15 -3.20
N ALA A 56 4.89 -23.09 -3.07
CA ALA A 56 5.23 -23.69 -1.78
C ALA A 56 5.89 -22.67 -0.83
N PHE A 57 6.68 -21.74 -1.36
CA PHE A 57 7.27 -20.65 -0.60
C PHE A 57 6.20 -19.67 -0.11
N GLU A 58 5.28 -19.26 -0.99
CA GLU A 58 4.15 -18.38 -0.66
C GLU A 58 3.18 -19.05 0.31
N ALA A 59 2.92 -20.36 0.20
CA ALA A 59 2.10 -21.07 1.16
C ALA A 59 2.73 -21.13 2.56
N HIS A 60 4.08 -21.16 2.65
CA HIS A 60 4.79 -21.28 3.92
C HIS A 60 5.11 -19.92 4.57
N PHE A 61 5.39 -18.89 3.78
CA PHE A 61 5.81 -17.56 4.25
C PHE A 61 4.87 -16.43 3.86
N GLY A 62 4.08 -16.63 2.81
CA GLY A 62 3.04 -15.70 2.41
C GLY A 62 1.92 -15.65 3.44
N ASN A 63 1.08 -14.65 3.28
CA ASN A 63 -0.07 -14.47 4.13
C ASN A 63 -1.28 -15.18 3.49
N PRO A 64 -1.84 -16.23 4.10
CA PRO A 64 -2.98 -16.94 3.53
C PRO A 64 -4.24 -16.05 3.46
N ASN A 65 -4.26 -14.93 4.17
CA ASN A 65 -5.41 -14.01 4.25
C ASN A 65 -5.05 -12.58 3.81
N ILE A 66 -4.30 -12.42 2.72
CA ILE A 66 -3.95 -11.08 2.18
C ILE A 66 -5.20 -10.22 1.96
N ALA A 67 -6.27 -10.80 1.39
CA ALA A 67 -7.52 -10.07 1.13
C ALA A 67 -8.22 -9.63 2.43
N GLY A 68 -8.30 -10.49 3.44
CA GLY A 68 -8.91 -10.15 4.72
C GLY A 68 -8.10 -9.10 5.49
N ASP A 69 -6.77 -9.21 5.46
CA ASP A 69 -5.89 -8.23 6.08
C ASP A 69 -5.93 -6.89 5.37
N ALA A 70 -5.97 -6.87 4.04
CA ALA A 70 -6.16 -5.66 3.25
C ALA A 70 -7.52 -5.01 3.55
N ASN A 71 -8.58 -5.80 3.65
CA ASN A 71 -9.92 -5.34 4.02
C ASN A 71 -9.94 -4.72 5.43
N ASN A 72 -9.33 -5.38 6.42
CA ASN A 72 -9.20 -4.86 7.78
C ASN A 72 -8.38 -3.57 7.82
N LYS A 73 -7.30 -3.49 7.05
CA LYS A 73 -6.49 -2.27 6.90
C LYS A 73 -7.28 -1.15 6.26
N LEU A 74 -8.10 -1.40 5.24
CA LEU A 74 -8.99 -0.40 4.63
C LEU A 74 -10.02 0.13 5.63
N LEU A 75 -10.67 -0.76 6.39
CA LEU A 75 -11.67 -0.37 7.40
C LEU A 75 -11.10 0.47 8.55
N THR A 76 -9.83 0.25 8.89
CA THR A 76 -9.14 0.97 9.97
C THR A 76 -8.27 2.11 9.47
N LEU A 77 -8.18 2.34 8.16
CA LEU A 77 -7.36 3.40 7.59
C LEU A 77 -7.98 4.75 7.94
N VAL A 78 -7.17 5.65 8.50
CA VAL A 78 -7.58 7.02 8.81
C VAL A 78 -6.57 7.99 8.21
N GLN A 79 -7.07 9.07 7.61
CA GLN A 79 -6.24 10.11 7.02
C GLN A 79 -5.46 10.86 8.11
N THR A 80 -4.14 10.69 8.13
CA THR A 80 -3.22 11.43 9.00
C THR A 80 -2.52 12.58 8.30
N GLY A 81 -2.25 12.45 6.99
CA GLY A 81 -1.54 13.41 6.15
C GLY A 81 -2.44 14.14 5.14
N SER A 82 -1.89 14.45 3.97
CA SER A 82 -2.65 14.97 2.84
C SER A 82 -3.61 13.92 2.30
N THR A 83 -4.71 14.36 1.68
CA THR A 83 -5.67 13.44 1.04
C THR A 83 -4.99 12.65 -0.08
N ALA A 84 -4.06 13.25 -0.84
CA ALA A 84 -3.36 12.54 -1.91
C ALA A 84 -2.52 11.37 -1.41
N ALA A 85 -1.77 11.53 -0.31
CA ALA A 85 -1.00 10.45 0.29
C ALA A 85 -1.90 9.34 0.84
N HIS A 86 -3.02 9.73 1.46
CA HIS A 86 -4.03 8.80 1.93
C HIS A 86 -4.68 8.01 0.79
N ALA A 87 -5.01 8.68 -0.31
CA ALA A 87 -5.58 8.07 -1.50
C ALA A 87 -4.63 7.03 -2.12
N SER A 88 -3.33 7.33 -2.23
CA SER A 88 -2.33 6.37 -2.73
C SER A 88 -2.34 5.08 -1.92
N ARG A 89 -2.25 5.21 -0.59
CA ARG A 89 -2.27 4.06 0.34
C ARG A 89 -3.58 3.29 0.27
N TYR A 90 -4.69 3.99 0.09
CA TYR A 90 -6.00 3.36 -0.08
C TYR A 90 -6.08 2.56 -1.38
N THR A 91 -5.59 3.12 -2.49
CA THR A 91 -5.55 2.42 -3.80
C THR A 91 -4.65 1.20 -3.80
N GLU A 92 -3.52 1.24 -3.09
CA GLU A 92 -2.63 0.08 -2.93
C GLU A 92 -3.35 -1.09 -2.24
N LEU A 93 -4.09 -0.81 -1.16
CA LEU A 93 -4.84 -1.84 -0.43
C LEU A 93 -6.05 -2.36 -1.23
N LEU A 94 -6.69 -1.51 -2.04
CA LEU A 94 -7.82 -1.88 -2.88
C LEU A 94 -7.48 -2.95 -3.93
N ILE A 95 -6.21 -3.10 -4.34
CA ILE A 95 -5.81 -4.12 -5.34
C ILE A 95 -6.19 -5.53 -4.85
N HIS A 96 -6.15 -5.75 -3.54
CA HIS A 96 -6.42 -7.05 -2.93
C HIS A 96 -7.89 -7.26 -2.53
N VAL A 97 -8.77 -6.27 -2.77
CA VAL A 97 -10.14 -6.26 -2.25
C VAL A 97 -11.15 -5.86 -3.33
N ASN A 98 -12.12 -6.75 -3.60
CA ASN A 98 -13.14 -6.51 -4.61
C ASN A 98 -14.38 -5.80 -4.02
N TRP A 99 -14.27 -4.49 -3.79
CA TRP A 99 -15.40 -3.65 -3.34
C TRP A 99 -16.17 -3.02 -4.51
N SER A 100 -17.47 -2.75 -4.29
CA SER A 100 -18.26 -1.94 -5.22
C SER A 100 -17.78 -0.48 -5.21
N GLU A 101 -18.00 0.26 -6.30
CA GLU A 101 -17.65 1.69 -6.36
C GLU A 101 -18.28 2.49 -5.22
N GLN A 102 -19.54 2.17 -4.88
CA GLN A 102 -20.25 2.79 -3.77
C GLN A 102 -19.56 2.52 -2.43
N THR A 103 -19.20 1.26 -2.16
CA THR A 103 -18.50 0.87 -0.93
C THR A 103 -17.14 1.57 -0.81
N LYS A 104 -16.40 1.69 -1.91
CA LYS A 104 -15.12 2.42 -1.95
C LYS A 104 -15.33 3.89 -1.60
N ILE A 105 -16.31 4.54 -2.20
CA ILE A 105 -16.63 5.95 -1.96
C ILE A 105 -17.03 6.17 -0.49
N ASP A 106 -17.95 5.34 0.00
CA ASP A 106 -18.47 5.46 1.37
C ASP A 106 -17.35 5.24 2.39
N ASN A 107 -16.60 4.15 2.28
CA ASN A 107 -15.52 3.87 3.21
C ASN A 107 -14.39 4.92 3.12
N PHE A 108 -14.04 5.35 1.90
CA PHE A 108 -13.06 6.42 1.72
C PHE A 108 -13.51 7.71 2.42
N TYR A 109 -14.78 8.12 2.23
CA TYR A 109 -15.33 9.27 2.94
C TYR A 109 -15.21 9.13 4.47
N HIS A 110 -15.54 7.96 5.03
CA HIS A 110 -15.43 7.71 6.47
C HIS A 110 -13.98 7.80 7.00
N SER A 111 -13.00 7.45 6.17
CA SER A 111 -11.58 7.52 6.52
C SER A 111 -10.98 8.94 6.50
N LEU A 112 -11.68 9.94 5.95
CA LEU A 112 -11.18 11.32 5.84
C LEU A 112 -11.19 12.08 7.16
N LYS A 113 -10.35 13.11 7.24
CA LYS A 113 -10.32 14.09 8.33
C LYS A 113 -11.61 14.91 8.39
N THR A 114 -12.01 15.28 9.60
CA THR A 114 -13.21 16.11 9.86
C THR A 114 -13.21 17.40 9.05
N SER A 115 -12.09 18.14 8.99
CA SER A 115 -12.06 19.41 8.24
C SER A 115 -12.33 19.25 6.73
N VAL A 116 -11.98 18.09 6.16
CA VAL A 116 -12.26 17.79 4.75
C VAL A 116 -13.74 17.40 4.60
N LYS A 117 -14.25 16.56 5.50
CA LYS A 117 -15.68 16.18 5.55
C LYS A 117 -16.61 17.38 5.70
N ASP A 118 -16.29 18.33 6.58
CA ASP A 118 -17.08 19.54 6.79
C ASP A 118 -17.18 20.36 5.50
N THR A 119 -16.07 20.49 4.78
CA THR A 119 -16.05 21.20 3.50
C THR A 119 -16.82 20.46 2.42
N ILE A 120 -16.73 19.13 2.39
CA ILE A 120 -17.55 18.29 1.50
C ILE A 120 -19.04 18.46 1.79
N MET A 121 -19.46 18.52 3.06
CA MET A 121 -20.87 18.72 3.44
C MET A 121 -21.42 20.06 2.95
N LEU A 122 -20.57 21.07 2.76
CA LEU A 122 -20.95 22.38 2.21
C LEU A 122 -21.09 22.37 0.69
N THR A 123 -20.67 21.31 0.00
CA THR A 123 -20.80 21.16 -1.46
C THR A 123 -22.13 20.49 -1.86
N HIS A 124 -22.65 20.80 -3.05
CA HIS A 124 -23.89 20.19 -3.54
C HIS A 124 -23.71 18.69 -3.82
N LEU A 125 -24.62 17.86 -3.33
CA LEU A 125 -24.63 16.39 -3.53
C LEU A 125 -24.57 15.97 -5.01
N GLN A 126 -25.05 16.80 -5.94
CA GLN A 126 -25.01 16.49 -7.38
C GLN A 126 -23.61 16.56 -7.98
N ASP A 127 -22.69 17.27 -7.32
CA ASP A 127 -21.30 17.41 -7.77
C ASP A 127 -20.45 16.20 -7.37
N HIS A 128 -20.99 15.28 -6.56
CA HIS A 128 -20.27 14.14 -6.01
C HIS A 128 -20.11 13.06 -7.09
N PRO A 129 -18.89 12.78 -7.56
CA PRO A 129 -18.69 11.80 -8.61
C PRO A 129 -19.00 10.39 -8.10
N LYS A 130 -19.75 9.61 -8.90
CA LYS A 130 -20.11 8.21 -8.59
C LYS A 130 -19.03 7.18 -8.94
N VAL A 131 -17.92 7.64 -9.52
CA VAL A 131 -16.76 6.82 -9.89
C VAL A 131 -15.65 7.13 -8.92
N PHE A 132 -15.10 6.11 -8.25
CA PHE A 132 -14.15 6.24 -7.15
C PHE A 132 -12.96 7.12 -7.53
N LYS A 133 -12.34 6.90 -8.70
CA LYS A 133 -11.21 7.71 -9.16
C LYS A 133 -11.54 9.21 -9.26
N LYS A 134 -12.68 9.55 -9.85
CA LYS A 134 -13.13 10.94 -9.95
C LYS A 134 -13.47 11.53 -8.58
N HIS A 135 -14.01 10.71 -7.69
CA HIS A 135 -14.33 11.10 -6.32
C HIS A 135 -13.06 11.45 -5.53
N VAL A 136 -12.00 10.64 -5.67
CA VAL A 136 -10.68 10.91 -5.07
C VAL A 136 -10.11 12.23 -5.59
N ASP A 137 -10.12 12.45 -6.92
CA ASP A 137 -9.63 13.70 -7.51
C ASP A 137 -10.39 14.94 -6.99
N PHE A 138 -11.70 14.81 -6.82
CA PHE A 138 -12.56 15.83 -6.24
C PHE A 138 -12.18 16.15 -4.79
N ILE A 139 -11.99 15.13 -3.95
CA ILE A 139 -11.61 15.32 -2.54
C ILE A 139 -10.20 15.90 -2.42
N ILE A 140 -9.26 15.51 -3.28
CA ILE A 140 -7.90 16.09 -3.30
C ILE A 140 -7.96 17.60 -3.56
N LYS A 141 -8.82 18.04 -4.49
CA LYS A 141 -9.02 19.48 -4.72
C LYS A 141 -9.56 20.19 -3.49
N ILE A 142 -10.54 19.58 -2.81
CA ILE A 142 -11.10 20.13 -1.56
C ILE A 142 -10.03 20.24 -0.47
N ASP A 143 -9.22 19.20 -0.27
CA ASP A 143 -8.14 19.21 0.74
C ASP A 143 -7.13 20.33 0.45
N ASN A 144 -6.77 20.54 -0.82
CA ASN A 144 -5.90 21.64 -1.22
C ASN A 144 -6.52 23.02 -0.90
N HIS A 145 -7.82 23.20 -1.15
CA HIS A 145 -8.53 24.43 -0.78
C HIS A 145 -8.54 24.64 0.73
N VAL A 146 -8.88 23.61 1.51
CA VAL A 146 -8.86 23.66 2.99
C VAL A 146 -7.47 24.00 3.51
N HIS A 147 -6.43 23.46 2.88
CA HIS A 147 -5.05 23.77 3.23
C HIS A 147 -4.71 25.23 2.95
N CYS A 148 -5.09 25.75 1.77
CA CYS A 148 -4.89 27.14 1.38
C CYS A 148 -5.54 28.10 2.39
N CYS A 149 -6.82 27.92 2.69
CA CYS A 149 -7.54 28.77 3.65
C CYS A 149 -6.89 28.74 5.04
N LYS A 150 -6.41 27.57 5.50
CA LYS A 150 -5.68 27.46 6.77
C LYS A 150 -4.35 28.24 6.76
N GLN A 151 -3.67 28.32 5.62
CA GLN A 151 -2.44 29.12 5.50
C GLN A 151 -2.75 30.61 5.52
N GLU A 152 -3.76 31.06 4.79
CA GLU A 152 -4.21 32.46 4.74
C GLU A 152 -4.57 32.98 6.13
N HIS A 153 -5.43 32.25 6.86
CA HIS A 153 -5.80 32.64 8.23
C HIS A 153 -4.60 32.71 9.18
N LYS A 154 -3.59 31.86 9.01
CA LYS A 154 -2.36 31.94 9.81
C LYS A 154 -1.54 33.19 9.47
N LEU A 155 -1.50 33.60 8.20
CA LEU A 155 -0.82 34.82 7.79
C LEU A 155 -1.55 36.06 8.31
N GLU A 156 -2.87 36.09 8.21
CA GLU A 156 -3.72 37.16 8.76
C GLU A 156 -3.58 37.29 10.28
N ALA A 157 -3.61 36.17 11.01
CA ALA A 157 -3.42 36.17 12.45
C ALA A 157 -2.05 36.73 12.86
N LYS A 158 -0.98 36.36 12.13
CA LYS A 158 0.36 36.92 12.34
C LYS A 158 0.42 38.42 12.04
N ALA A 159 -0.21 38.86 10.94
CA ALA A 159 -0.25 40.27 10.56
C ALA A 159 -1.00 41.11 11.61
N ASN A 160 -2.13 40.60 12.12
CA ASN A 160 -2.92 41.27 13.15
C ASN A 160 -2.16 41.33 14.49
N ALA A 161 -1.48 40.24 14.88
CA ALA A 161 -0.63 40.23 16.07
C ALA A 161 0.51 41.26 16.00
N MET A 162 1.13 41.43 14.81
CA MET A 162 2.20 42.41 14.61
C MET A 162 1.68 43.85 14.65
N LYS A 163 0.48 44.12 14.11
CA LYS A 163 -0.18 45.42 14.21
C LYS A 163 -0.54 45.78 15.66
N SER A 164 -0.98 44.82 16.48
CA SER A 164 -1.28 45.05 17.90
C SER A 164 -0.05 45.20 18.79
N ALA A 165 1.13 44.81 18.33
CA ALA A 165 2.39 44.88 19.08
C ALA A 165 3.22 46.14 18.77
N THR A 166 2.76 47.00 17.85
CA THR A 166 3.44 48.26 17.52
C THR A 166 2.73 49.40 18.27
N PRO A 167 3.42 50.14 19.17
CA PRO A 167 2.83 51.22 19.99
C PRO A 167 2.29 52.39 19.18
#